data_AF-A0A948TJI2-F1
#
_entry.id   AF-A0A948TJI2-F1
#
_cell.length_a   1.000
_cell.length_b   1.000
_cell.length_c   1.000
_cell.angle_alpha   90.00
_cell.angle_beta   90.00
_cell.angle_gamma   90.00
#
_symmetry.space_group_name_H-M   'P 1'
#
loop_
_entity.id
_entity.type
_entity.pdbx_description
1 polymer ?
#
loop_
_entity_poly.entity_id
_entity_poly.type
_entity_poly.pdbx_seq_one_letter_code
_entity_poly.pdbx_strand_id
1 'polypeptide(L)'
;MHKVHEHGRTKLFQAWLDFFKGYVDFKGNTTRSGYWWGFLLQTILLLLAKLIATKAHMMSYSAGNDAPSVKILSFVGTLIVILLILPMLTLSIRRYRDIGLKNISIIIFILMPLVLQGIALSLQSFITINNYSTFLTIFNVLAFIKQLFTIIDVIFLLLPSNAMTLEKQNRWVRSK
;
A
#
# COMPACT_ATOMS: atom_id res chain seq x y z
N MET A 1 -25.64 4.76 1.68
CA MET A 1 -25.04 4.87 0.34
C MET A 1 -24.89 6.35 0.03
N HIS A 2 -23.68 6.90 0.12
CA HIS A 2 -23.43 8.29 -0.26
C HIS A 2 -22.94 8.27 -1.72
N LYS A 3 -23.79 8.71 -2.65
CA LYS A 3 -23.37 8.93 -4.04
C LYS A 3 -22.48 10.16 -4.03
N VAL A 4 -21.20 10.01 -4.36
CA VAL A 4 -20.35 11.17 -4.67
C VAL A 4 -20.95 11.79 -5.93
N HIS A 5 -21.56 12.96 -5.76
CA HIS A 5 -22.25 13.68 -6.83
C HIS A 5 -21.23 14.10 -7.89
N GLU A 6 -21.41 13.57 -9.10
CA GLU A 6 -20.83 14.11 -10.32
C GLU A 6 -21.48 15.47 -10.60
N HIS A 7 -20.91 16.57 -10.10
CA HIS A 7 -21.19 17.91 -10.61
C HIS A 7 -19.89 18.70 -10.75
N GLY A 8 -19.60 19.04 -12.01
CA GLY A 8 -18.78 20.15 -12.52
C GLY A 8 -17.63 20.66 -11.64
N ARG A 9 -16.40 20.35 -12.08
CA ARG A 9 -15.13 20.88 -11.56
C ARG A 9 -14.87 20.53 -10.09
N THR A 10 -14.46 19.28 -9.85
CA THR A 10 -13.78 18.94 -8.60
C THR A 10 -12.47 19.74 -8.55
N LYS A 11 -12.46 20.83 -7.76
CA LYS A 11 -11.21 21.44 -7.32
C LYS A 11 -10.39 20.29 -6.72
N LEU A 12 -9.17 20.06 -7.19
CA LEU A 12 -8.31 18.93 -6.77
C LEU A 12 -8.33 18.72 -5.25
N PHE A 13 -8.48 19.81 -4.50
CA PHE A 13 -8.62 19.85 -3.05
C PHE A 13 -9.90 19.17 -2.48
N GLN A 14 -11.06 19.27 -3.14
CA GLN A 14 -12.28 18.56 -2.73
C GLN A 14 -12.17 17.07 -3.02
N ALA A 15 -11.60 16.69 -4.16
CA ALA A 15 -11.28 15.28 -4.44
C ALA A 15 -10.27 14.72 -3.42
N TRP A 16 -9.30 15.53 -3.00
CA TRP A 16 -8.35 15.21 -1.94
C TRP A 16 -9.05 15.04 -0.58
N LEU A 17 -9.91 15.97 -0.16
CA LEU A 17 -10.69 15.86 1.08
C LEU A 17 -11.64 14.66 1.09
N ASP A 18 -12.31 14.39 -0.03
CA ASP A 18 -13.22 13.24 -0.17
C ASP A 18 -12.46 11.91 -0.20
N PHE A 19 -11.24 11.89 -0.74
CA PHE A 19 -10.32 10.75 -0.64
C PHE A 19 -9.97 10.45 0.84
N PHE A 20 -9.66 11.48 1.63
CA PHE A 20 -9.41 11.33 3.07
C PHE A 20 -10.68 11.07 3.90
N LYS A 21 -11.88 11.48 3.45
CA LYS A 21 -13.15 11.12 4.12
C LYS A 21 -13.59 9.69 3.81
N GLY A 22 -13.33 9.20 2.60
CA GLY A 22 -13.55 7.80 2.20
C GLY A 22 -12.42 6.84 2.60
N TYR A 23 -11.44 7.32 3.36
CA TYR A 23 -10.18 6.67 3.75
C TYR A 23 -10.35 5.35 4.53
N VAL A 24 -11.41 5.21 5.33
CA VAL A 24 -11.72 3.98 6.11
C VAL A 24 -12.87 3.18 5.49
N ASP A 25 -13.46 3.63 4.38
CA ASP A 25 -14.60 2.93 3.79
C ASP A 25 -14.14 1.81 2.85
N PHE A 26 -14.00 0.60 3.36
CA PHE A 26 -13.60 -0.55 2.54
C PHE A 26 -14.69 -1.01 1.54
N LYS A 27 -15.93 -0.49 1.63
CA LYS A 27 -17.07 -1.02 0.87
C LYS A 27 -17.31 -0.35 -0.48
N GLY A 28 -16.83 0.87 -0.70
CA GLY A 28 -17.03 1.61 -1.97
C GLY A 28 -16.42 0.93 -3.21
N ASN A 29 -16.99 1.21 -4.39
CA ASN A 29 -16.45 0.80 -5.69
C ASN A 29 -15.69 1.97 -6.30
N THR A 30 -14.61 1.69 -7.03
CA THR A 30 -13.76 2.74 -7.63
C THR A 30 -13.71 2.56 -9.15
N THR A 31 -13.90 3.63 -9.92
CA THR A 31 -13.70 3.56 -11.37
C THR A 31 -12.22 3.27 -11.67
N ARG A 32 -11.90 2.63 -12.80
CA ARG A 32 -10.50 2.28 -13.15
C ARG A 32 -9.59 3.52 -13.20
N SER A 33 -10.08 4.60 -13.80
CA SER A 33 -9.36 5.88 -13.84
C SER A 33 -9.18 6.47 -12.44
N GLY A 34 -10.23 6.44 -11.62
CA GLY A 34 -10.16 6.91 -10.22
C GLY A 34 -9.16 6.10 -9.38
N TYR A 35 -9.06 4.79 -9.60
CA TYR A 35 -8.04 3.96 -8.96
C TYR A 35 -6.62 4.41 -9.31
N TRP A 36 -6.29 4.56 -10.59
CA TRP A 36 -4.93 4.92 -11.01
C TRP A 36 -4.53 6.32 -10.53
N TRP A 37 -5.43 7.30 -10.62
CA TRP A 37 -5.17 8.64 -10.08
C TRP A 37 -5.02 8.63 -8.57
N GLY A 38 -5.86 7.89 -7.86
CA GLY A 38 -5.74 7.70 -6.41
C GLY A 38 -4.43 7.02 -6.01
N PHE A 39 -4.04 5.97 -6.73
CA PHE A 39 -2.79 5.24 -6.53
C PHE A 39 -1.56 6.13 -6.77
N LEU A 40 -1.54 6.91 -7.85
CA LEU A 40 -0.45 7.84 -8.16
C LEU A 40 -0.30 8.91 -7.07
N LEU A 41 -1.41 9.57 -6.71
CA LEU A 41 -1.42 10.59 -5.66
C LEU A 41 -0.96 10.00 -4.33
N GLN A 42 -1.46 8.81 -3.98
CA GLN A 42 -1.08 8.12 -2.77
C GLN A 42 0.41 7.74 -2.76
N THR A 43 0.94 7.29 -3.89
CA THR A 43 2.36 6.93 -4.04
C THR A 43 3.25 8.15 -3.87
N ILE A 44 2.89 9.29 -4.49
CA ILE A 44 3.63 10.55 -4.34
C ILE A 44 3.63 11.01 -2.87
N LEU A 45 2.47 10.99 -2.21
CA LEU A 45 2.38 11.36 -0.79
C LEU A 45 3.23 10.46 0.11
N LEU A 46 3.19 9.14 -0.13
CA LEU A 46 4.02 8.17 0.59
C LEU A 46 5.52 8.41 0.38
N LEU A 47 5.95 8.71 -0.85
CA LEU A 47 7.34 9.01 -1.14
C LEU A 47 7.81 10.27 -0.41
N LEU A 48 7.04 11.35 -0.47
CA LEU A 48 7.35 12.60 0.23
C LEU A 48 7.41 12.39 1.74
N ALA A 49 6.41 11.71 2.33
CA ALA A 49 6.38 11.42 3.75
C ALA A 49 7.58 10.56 4.19
N LYS A 50 7.95 9.54 3.40
CA LYS A 50 9.12 8.70 3.68
C LYS A 50 10.43 9.49 3.62
N LEU A 51 10.60 10.39 2.65
CA LEU A 51 11.79 11.24 2.54
C LEU A 51 11.93 12.15 3.76
N ILE A 52 10.83 12.75 4.22
CA ILE A 52 10.83 13.61 5.41
C ILE A 52 11.14 12.77 6.66
N ALA A 53 10.48 11.61 6.82
CA ALA A 53 10.68 10.72 7.96
C ALA A 53 12.12 10.18 8.03
N THR A 54 12.71 9.78 6.90
CA THR A 54 14.11 9.32 6.85
C THR A 54 15.08 10.44 7.21
N LYS A 55 14.88 11.67 6.71
CA LYS A 55 15.69 12.81 7.13
C LYS A 55 15.58 13.07 8.65
N ALA A 56 14.37 13.02 9.20
CA ALA A 56 14.15 13.17 10.64
C ALA A 56 14.83 12.07 11.46
N HIS A 57 14.78 10.81 11.01
CA HIS A 57 15.51 9.70 11.64
C HIS A 57 17.03 9.89 11.60
N MET A 58 17.58 10.30 10.45
CA MET A 58 19.02 10.55 10.31
C MET A 58 19.50 11.67 11.24
N MET A 59 18.73 12.77 11.33
CA MET A 59 19.01 13.84 12.30
C MET A 59 18.92 13.35 13.73
N SER A 60 17.90 12.55 14.07
CA SER A 60 17.73 11.99 15.41
C SER A 60 18.88 11.07 15.81
N TYR A 61 19.41 10.30 14.86
CA TYR A 61 20.56 9.43 15.07
C TYR A 61 21.84 10.24 15.30
N SER A 62 22.06 11.27 14.47
CA SER A 62 23.24 12.15 14.59
C SER A 62 23.25 13.01 15.85
N ALA A 63 22.07 13.42 16.35
CA ALA A 63 21.96 14.28 17.52
C ALA A 63 22.13 13.55 18.86
N GLY A 64 22.40 12.24 18.83
CA GLY A 64 22.85 11.46 20.00
C GLY A 64 22.06 11.70 21.28
N ASN A 65 20.82 11.22 21.37
CA ASN A 65 19.93 11.28 22.55
C ASN A 65 19.61 12.65 23.20
N ASP A 66 20.36 13.71 22.93
CA ASP A 66 20.36 14.99 23.66
C ASP A 66 19.33 16.00 23.12
N ALA A 67 18.72 15.70 21.98
CA ALA A 67 17.71 16.55 21.34
C ALA A 67 16.32 15.89 21.35
N PRO A 68 15.50 16.06 22.41
CA PRO A 68 14.16 15.48 22.49
C PRO A 68 13.22 15.96 21.37
N SER A 69 13.38 17.20 20.89
CA SER A 69 12.61 17.74 19.76
C SER A 69 12.79 16.95 18.46
N VAL A 70 14.01 16.48 18.19
CA VAL A 70 14.34 15.72 16.97
C VAL A 70 13.77 14.30 17.05
N LYS A 71 13.77 13.68 18.24
CA LYS A 71 13.13 12.38 18.49
C LYS A 71 11.62 12.44 18.25
N ILE A 72 10.96 13.49 18.76
CA ILE A 72 9.53 13.73 18.56
C ILE A 72 9.23 13.89 17.07
N LEU A 73 10.03 14.68 16.35
CA LEU A 73 9.87 14.86 14.90
C LEU A 73 9.99 13.53 14.14
N SER A 74 10.98 12.72 14.49
CA SER A 74 11.19 11.38 13.94
C SER A 74 9.97 10.47 14.19
N PHE A 75 9.46 10.43 15.43
CA PHE A 75 8.29 9.65 15.80
C PHE A 75 7.01 10.09 15.06
N VAL A 76 6.76 11.39 14.99
CA VAL A 76 5.64 11.96 14.23
C VAL A 76 5.76 11.62 12.75
N GLY A 77 6.96 11.71 12.18
CA GLY A 77 7.23 11.30 10.80
C GLY A 77 6.85 9.84 10.55
N THR A 78 7.21 8.92 11.44
CA THR A 78 6.82 7.50 11.35
C THR A 78 5.31 7.33 11.42
N LEU A 79 4.61 8.03 12.33
CA LEU A 79 3.14 7.96 12.43
C LEU A 79 2.45 8.42 11.15
N ILE A 80 2.91 9.50 10.53
CA ILE A 80 2.37 9.99 9.26
C ILE A 80 2.52 8.92 8.16
N VAL A 81 3.68 8.27 8.08
CA VAL A 81 3.89 7.18 7.11
C VAL A 81 2.92 6.03 7.35
N ILE A 82 2.69 5.64 8.61
CA ILE A 82 1.74 4.56 8.96
C ILE A 82 0.31 4.94 8.56
N LEU A 83 -0.13 6.16 8.86
CA LEU A 83 -1.46 6.64 8.46
C LEU A 83 -1.62 6.61 6.93
N LEU A 84 -0.58 6.97 6.18
CA LEU A 84 -0.61 6.93 4.72
C LEU A 84 -0.56 5.51 4.13
N ILE A 85 -0.41 4.45 4.91
CA ILE A 85 -0.50 3.06 4.41
C ILE A 85 -1.97 2.63 4.28
N LEU A 86 -2.85 3.07 5.18
CA LEU A 86 -4.28 2.73 5.18
C LEU A 86 -5.06 3.06 3.89
N PRO A 87 -4.88 4.21 3.22
CA PRO A 87 -5.55 4.50 1.96
C PRO A 87 -5.02 3.61 0.83
N MET A 88 -3.72 3.27 0.86
CA MET A 88 -3.13 2.35 -0.11
C MET A 88 -3.74 0.95 0.04
N LEU A 89 -3.90 0.47 1.27
CA LEU A 89 -4.59 -0.80 1.56
C LEU A 89 -6.05 -0.77 1.09
N THR A 90 -6.77 0.31 1.38
CA THR A 90 -8.18 0.46 1.01
C THR A 90 -8.36 0.42 -0.51
N LEU A 91 -7.51 1.13 -1.27
CA LEU A 91 -7.53 1.09 -2.74
C LEU A 91 -7.23 -0.31 -3.28
N SER A 92 -6.19 -0.99 -2.77
CA SER A 92 -5.82 -2.33 -3.21
C SER A 92 -6.92 -3.35 -2.92
N ILE A 93 -7.52 -3.34 -1.72
CA ILE A 93 -8.63 -4.23 -1.35
C ILE A 93 -9.83 -4.04 -2.28
N ARG A 94 -10.21 -2.78 -2.55
CA ARG A 94 -11.30 -2.48 -3.48
C ARG A 94 -10.99 -3.02 -4.87
N ARG A 95 -9.79 -2.80 -5.39
CA ARG A 95 -9.40 -3.27 -6.72
C ARG A 95 -9.35 -4.79 -6.81
N TYR A 96 -8.78 -5.49 -5.83
CA TYR A 96 -8.76 -6.94 -5.81
C TYR A 96 -10.18 -7.54 -5.80
N ARG A 97 -11.09 -6.94 -5.02
CA ARG A 97 -12.50 -7.31 -5.02
C ARG A 97 -13.18 -7.03 -6.36
N ASP A 98 -12.88 -5.91 -7.01
CA ASP A 98 -13.41 -5.54 -8.32
C ASP A 98 -12.94 -6.48 -9.45
N ILE A 99 -11.80 -7.15 -9.30
CA ILE A 99 -11.32 -8.15 -10.29
C ILE A 99 -12.00 -9.52 -10.07
N GLY A 100 -12.59 -9.74 -8.89
CA GLY A 100 -13.26 -10.98 -8.51
C GLY A 100 -12.42 -11.93 -7.66
N LEU A 101 -11.35 -11.45 -7.00
CA LEU A 101 -10.57 -12.29 -6.08
C LEU A 101 -11.39 -12.69 -4.86
N LYS A 102 -11.20 -13.94 -4.40
CA LYS A 102 -11.75 -14.42 -3.14
C LYS A 102 -11.08 -13.72 -1.97
N ASN A 103 -11.82 -13.49 -0.88
CA ASN A 103 -11.34 -12.78 0.31
C ASN A 103 -10.01 -13.33 0.87
N ILE A 104 -9.80 -14.65 0.84
CA ILE A 104 -8.55 -15.27 1.32
C ILE A 104 -7.36 -14.87 0.44
N SER A 105 -7.54 -14.87 -0.88
CA SER A 105 -6.49 -14.45 -1.81
C SER A 105 -6.10 -12.98 -1.59
N ILE A 106 -7.09 -12.11 -1.34
CA ILE A 106 -6.85 -10.69 -1.01
C ILE A 106 -5.96 -10.56 0.22
N ILE A 107 -6.24 -11.33 1.28
CA ILE A 107 -5.45 -11.31 2.51
C ILE A 107 -4.01 -11.74 2.23
N ILE A 108 -3.80 -12.79 1.43
CA ILE A 108 -2.45 -13.29 1.10
C ILE A 108 -1.65 -12.21 0.37
N PHE A 109 -2.21 -11.57 -0.66
CA PHE A 109 -1.49 -10.54 -1.43
C PHE A 109 -1.16 -9.30 -0.60
N ILE A 110 -1.97 -8.98 0.41
CA ILE A 110 -1.68 -7.86 1.32
C ILE A 110 -0.63 -8.22 2.38
N LEU A 111 -0.74 -9.40 2.99
CA LEU A 111 0.11 -9.79 4.12
C LEU A 111 1.47 -10.32 3.68
N MET A 112 1.56 -11.03 2.56
CA MET A 112 2.79 -11.71 2.15
C MET A 112 3.96 -10.72 1.94
N PRO A 113 3.79 -9.57 1.26
CA PRO A 113 4.86 -8.57 1.14
C PRO A 113 5.29 -7.98 2.50
N LEU A 114 4.36 -7.85 3.45
CA LEU A 114 4.64 -7.36 4.81
C LEU A 114 5.48 -8.38 5.60
N VAL A 115 5.12 -9.67 5.53
CA VAL A 115 5.87 -10.75 6.19
C VAL A 115 7.29 -10.84 5.62
N LEU A 116 7.44 -10.84 4.29
CA LEU A 116 8.77 -10.85 3.65
C LEU A 116 9.62 -9.65 4.07
N GLN A 117 9.02 -8.46 4.12
CA GLN A 117 9.73 -7.26 4.54
C GLN A 117 10.15 -7.33 6.01
N GLY A 118 9.31 -7.86 6.89
CA GLY A 118 9.63 -8.04 8.31
C GLY A 118 10.80 -8.99 8.51
N ILE A 119 10.79 -10.14 7.82
CA ILE A 119 11.89 -11.12 7.86
C ILE A 119 13.19 -10.50 7.34
N ALA A 120 13.12 -9.75 6.24
CA ALA A 120 14.29 -9.07 5.67
C ALA A 120 14.90 -8.05 6.65
N LEU A 121 14.08 -7.26 7.36
CA LEU A 121 14.54 -6.29 8.36
C LEU A 121 15.15 -6.97 9.59
N SER A 122 14.55 -8.07 10.07
CA SER A 122 15.15 -8.84 11.17
C SER A 122 16.51 -9.38 10.76
N LEU A 123 16.64 -9.94 9.56
CA LEU A 123 17.91 -10.46 9.04
C LEU A 123 18.96 -9.36 8.89
N GLN A 124 18.59 -8.15 8.45
CA GLN A 124 19.49 -6.99 8.35
C GLN A 124 20.21 -6.69 9.69
N SER A 125 19.55 -6.95 10.82
CA SER A 125 20.11 -6.70 12.15
C SER A 125 21.13 -7.77 12.56
N PHE A 126 21.06 -8.98 12.00
CA PHE A 126 22.02 -10.07 12.26
C PHE A 126 23.30 -9.96 11.40
N ILE A 127 23.26 -9.21 10.29
CA ILE A 127 24.36 -9.06 9.32
C ILE A 127 25.62 -8.42 9.94
N THR A 128 25.44 -7.61 10.99
CA THR A 128 26.54 -6.92 11.67
C THR A 128 27.42 -7.88 12.51
N ILE A 129 26.95 -9.10 12.79
CA ILE A 129 27.58 -9.99 13.79
C ILE A 129 28.26 -11.21 13.14
N ASN A 130 27.74 -11.75 12.03
CA ASN A 130 28.23 -12.99 11.42
C ASN A 130 28.36 -12.82 9.91
N ASN A 131 29.58 -12.83 9.36
CA ASN A 131 29.87 -12.88 7.92
C ASN A 131 28.90 -12.11 6.99
N TYR A 132 29.19 -10.84 6.79
CA TYR A 132 28.39 -9.87 6.02
C TYR A 132 27.92 -10.36 4.64
N SER A 133 28.74 -11.12 3.91
CA SER A 133 28.47 -11.53 2.52
C SER A 133 27.31 -12.53 2.37
N THR A 134 27.26 -13.57 3.19
CA THR A 134 26.20 -14.60 3.13
C THR A 134 24.85 -14.03 3.52
N PHE A 135 24.81 -13.19 4.56
CA PHE A 135 23.58 -12.56 5.00
C PHE A 135 23.04 -11.52 4.01
N LEU A 136 23.91 -10.72 3.39
CA LEU A 136 23.49 -9.83 2.31
C LEU A 136 22.86 -10.59 1.15
N THR A 137 23.40 -11.76 0.82
CA THR A 137 22.87 -12.59 -0.27
C THR A 137 21.45 -13.05 0.05
N ILE A 138 21.20 -13.52 1.27
CA ILE A 138 19.86 -13.92 1.72
C ILE A 138 18.90 -12.72 1.73
N PHE A 139 19.33 -11.57 2.25
CA PHE A 139 18.52 -10.34 2.25
C PHE A 139 18.11 -9.94 0.83
N ASN A 140 19.06 -9.95 -0.12
CA ASN A 140 18.81 -9.60 -1.51
C ASN A 140 17.87 -10.59 -2.19
N VAL A 141 17.99 -11.89 -1.90
CA VAL A 141 17.06 -12.92 -2.42
C VAL A 141 15.64 -12.66 -1.91
N LEU A 142 15.46 -12.36 -0.62
CA LEU A 142 14.15 -12.02 -0.06
C LEU A 142 13.57 -10.73 -0.67
N ALA A 143 14.41 -9.72 -0.86
CA ALA A 143 14.01 -8.48 -1.54
C ALA A 143 13.58 -8.74 -2.99
N PHE A 144 14.27 -9.63 -3.69
CA PHE A 144 13.91 -10.05 -5.05
C PHE A 144 12.57 -10.79 -5.06
N ILE A 145 12.34 -11.75 -4.17
CA ILE A 145 11.06 -12.47 -4.06
C ILE A 145 9.90 -11.48 -3.78
N LYS A 146 10.11 -10.51 -2.88
CA LYS A 146 9.14 -9.45 -2.61
C LYS A 146 8.82 -8.63 -3.86
N GLN A 147 9.82 -8.31 -4.68
CA GLN A 147 9.62 -7.57 -5.92
C GLN A 147 8.78 -8.37 -6.93
N LEU A 148 8.97 -9.70 -7.01
CA LEU A 148 8.12 -10.56 -7.85
C LEU A 148 6.65 -10.52 -7.43
N PHE A 149 6.36 -10.60 -6.13
CA PHE A 149 4.99 -10.44 -5.62
C PHE A 149 4.38 -9.09 -6.00
N THR A 150 5.17 -8.02 -5.87
CA THR A 150 4.72 -6.67 -6.23
C THR A 150 4.41 -6.56 -7.73
N ILE A 151 5.16 -7.23 -8.60
CA ILE A 151 4.88 -7.28 -10.03
C ILE A 151 3.56 -8.01 -10.30
N ILE A 152 3.32 -9.14 -9.63
CA ILE A 152 2.05 -9.88 -9.74
C ILE A 152 0.88 -9.01 -9.28
N ASP A 153 1.04 -8.25 -8.20
CA ASP A 153 0.05 -7.30 -7.73
C ASP A 153 -0.25 -6.24 -8.80
N VAL A 154 0.78 -5.64 -9.40
CA VAL A 154 0.60 -4.67 -10.50
C VAL A 154 -0.16 -5.29 -11.68
N ILE A 155 0.13 -6.54 -12.05
CA ILE A 155 -0.60 -7.25 -13.11
C ILE A 155 -2.08 -7.39 -12.73
N PHE A 156 -2.39 -7.79 -11.50
CA PHE A 156 -3.78 -7.85 -11.05
C PHE A 156 -4.44 -6.48 -11.09
N LEU A 157 -3.77 -5.43 -10.63
CA LEU A 157 -4.31 -4.07 -10.62
C LEU A 157 -4.61 -3.57 -12.05
N LEU A 158 -3.87 -4.05 -13.06
CA LEU A 158 -4.10 -3.78 -14.49
C LEU A 158 -5.24 -4.59 -15.12
N LEU A 159 -5.60 -5.76 -14.56
CA LEU A 159 -6.65 -6.61 -15.12
C LEU A 159 -8.00 -5.87 -15.19
N PRO A 160 -8.86 -6.20 -16.15
CA PRO A 160 -10.20 -5.64 -16.19
C PRO A 160 -11.03 -6.07 -14.97
N SER A 161 -12.00 -5.23 -14.59
CA SER A 161 -12.99 -5.60 -13.57
C SER A 161 -13.70 -6.89 -13.99
N ASN A 162 -13.95 -7.80 -13.05
CA ASN A 162 -14.52 -9.13 -13.27
C ASN A 162 -13.69 -10.10 -14.13
N ALA A 163 -12.39 -9.85 -14.35
CA ALA A 163 -11.53 -10.75 -15.12
C ALA A 163 -11.45 -12.18 -14.54
N MET A 164 -11.60 -12.32 -13.21
CA MET A 164 -11.47 -13.60 -12.52
C MET A 164 -12.80 -14.14 -11.99
N THR A 165 -13.91 -13.42 -12.16
CA THR A 165 -15.23 -13.99 -11.89
C THR A 165 -15.54 -14.96 -13.03
N LEU A 166 -15.51 -16.26 -12.73
CA LEU A 166 -15.90 -17.30 -13.68
C LEU A 166 -17.32 -16.97 -14.18
N GLU A 167 -17.45 -16.62 -15.46
CA GLU A 167 -18.70 -16.32 -16.17
C GLU A 167 -19.70 -17.49 -16.21
N LYS A 168 -19.44 -18.59 -15.48
CA LYS A 168 -20.14 -19.87 -15.64
C LYS A 168 -21.16 -20.21 -14.56
N GLN A 169 -21.55 -19.26 -13.70
CA GLN A 169 -22.59 -19.51 -12.68
C GLN A 169 -23.92 -18.78 -12.88
N ASN A 170 -24.09 -17.96 -13.94
CA ASN A 170 -25.32 -17.16 -14.12
C ASN A 170 -25.98 -17.19 -15.50
N ARG A 171 -25.48 -17.97 -16.47
CA ARG A 171 -26.24 -18.22 -17.71
C ARG A 171 -27.46 -19.14 -17.53
N TRP A 172 -27.50 -19.92 -16.45
CA TRP A 172 -28.58 -20.89 -16.17
C TRP A 172 -29.63 -20.39 -15.17
N VAL A 173 -29.42 -19.24 -14.53
CA VAL A 173 -30.35 -18.67 -13.54
C VAL A 173 -31.27 -17.61 -14.14
N ARG A 174 -30.98 -17.13 -15.37
CA ARG A 174 -31.84 -16.17 -16.10
C ARG A 174 -32.80 -16.81 -17.11
N SER A 175 -32.89 -18.14 -17.16
CA SER A 175 -33.77 -18.86 -18.08
C SER A 175 -34.91 -19.63 -17.39
N LYS A 176 -35.35 -19.18 -16.21
CA LYS A 176 -36.60 -19.61 -15.58
C LYS A 176 -37.39 -18.41 -15.13
#